data_AF-Q0HUH7-F1
#
_entry.id   AF-Q0HUH7-F1
#
_cell.length_a   1.000
_cell.length_b   1.000
_cell.length_c   1.000
_cell.angle_alpha   90.00
_cell.angle_beta   90.00
_cell.angle_gamma   90.00
#
_symmetry.space_group_name_H-M   'P 1'
#
loop_
_entity.id
_entity.type
_entity.pdbx_description
1 polymer ?
#
loop_
_entity_poly.entity_id
_entity_poly.type
_entity_poly.pdbx_seq_one_letter_code
_entity_poly.pdbx_strand_id
1 'polypeptide(L)'
;MLKYSSKPVSRPKPRTTQALGRILRPFGVVLVAGQLFGCFAPQAQPNVPKTDIRTEAAKQPELLQTADLAAKLQGIETKSSLKVEQVSSHQSQALLTGELSLDAFVDFKQPLKATLTVRNPSTQAVALRYHSGMTADLLLTTVQGKRLWAWSDDMMFTQALRDKQLAAGEELVVRFAIPPKALAGIPNDGAHLEAQFAAKALESELPAMAPVVYLLTLE
;
A
#
# COMPACT_ATOMS: atom_id res chain seq x y z
N MET A 1 21.39 69.72 4.07
CA MET A 1 21.44 68.98 2.79
C MET A 1 22.61 67.97 2.89
N LEU A 2 22.35 66.79 3.46
CA LEU A 2 23.39 65.77 3.72
C LEU A 2 23.42 64.75 2.58
N LYS A 3 24.61 64.57 2.00
CA LYS A 3 24.92 63.60 0.94
C LYS A 3 24.99 62.20 1.53
N TYR A 4 24.17 61.26 1.04
CA TYR A 4 24.28 59.84 1.38
C TYR A 4 25.20 59.14 0.38
N SER A 5 26.26 58.53 0.90
CA SER A 5 27.33 57.84 0.18
C SER A 5 27.00 56.35 0.07
N SER A 6 26.94 55.83 -1.15
CA SER A 6 26.70 54.43 -1.50
C SER A 6 27.99 53.61 -1.38
N LYS A 7 27.97 52.52 -0.61
CA LYS A 7 29.02 51.49 -0.59
C LYS A 7 28.53 50.21 -1.31
N PRO A 8 29.37 49.57 -2.16
CA PRO A 8 28.96 48.43 -2.98
C PRO A 8 29.03 47.06 -2.28
N VAL A 9 28.16 46.19 -2.81
CA VAL A 9 27.97 44.75 -2.54
C VAL A 9 29.25 43.94 -2.82
N SER A 10 29.64 43.08 -1.89
CA SER A 10 30.69 42.06 -2.08
C SER A 10 30.04 40.69 -2.29
N ARG A 11 30.23 40.10 -3.48
CA ARG A 11 29.90 38.69 -3.80
C ARG A 11 31.17 37.84 -3.67
N PRO A 12 31.15 36.70 -2.96
CA PRO A 12 32.23 35.73 -3.04
C PRO A 12 32.15 34.88 -4.33
N LYS A 13 33.32 34.65 -4.95
CA LYS A 13 33.54 33.94 -6.22
C LYS A 13 33.28 32.43 -6.14
N PRO A 14 32.89 31.77 -7.25
CA PRO A 14 32.87 30.32 -7.37
C PRO A 14 34.30 29.76 -7.50
N ARG A 15 34.59 28.64 -6.82
CA ARG A 15 35.80 27.83 -7.03
C ARG A 15 35.54 26.81 -8.14
N THR A 16 36.43 26.84 -9.12
CA THR A 16 36.50 25.90 -10.25
C THR A 16 37.62 24.88 -10.00
N THR A 17 37.41 23.68 -10.56
CA THR A 17 38.41 22.72 -11.08
C THR A 17 38.89 21.60 -10.15
N GLN A 18 38.52 20.35 -10.49
CA GLN A 18 39.39 19.25 -10.96
C GLN A 18 38.47 18.02 -11.21
N ALA A 19 38.28 17.52 -12.44
CA ALA A 19 39.19 16.86 -13.39
C ALA A 19 39.27 15.32 -13.21
N LEU A 20 38.74 14.64 -14.25
CA LEU A 20 39.13 13.36 -14.86
C LEU A 20 39.27 12.07 -14.03
N GLY A 21 38.47 11.08 -14.44
CA GLY A 21 38.73 9.66 -14.24
C GLY A 21 37.86 8.80 -15.17
N ARG A 22 38.24 8.68 -16.45
CA ARG A 22 37.69 7.69 -17.39
C ARG A 22 38.16 6.30 -16.98
N ILE A 23 37.26 5.34 -16.79
CA ILE A 23 37.59 3.92 -16.97
C ILE A 23 36.47 3.25 -17.77
N LEU A 24 36.79 3.02 -19.05
CA LEU A 24 36.10 2.14 -19.98
C LEU A 24 36.28 0.69 -19.49
N ARG A 25 35.22 -0.12 -19.45
CA ARG A 25 35.34 -1.58 -19.53
C ARG A 25 34.34 -2.14 -20.54
N PRO A 26 34.77 -3.11 -21.38
CA PRO A 26 34.10 -3.45 -22.61
C PRO A 26 32.94 -4.44 -22.42
N PHE A 27 32.02 -4.33 -23.39
CA PHE A 27 30.98 -5.25 -23.78
C PHE A 27 31.44 -6.71 -23.80
N GLY A 28 30.67 -7.58 -23.15
CA GLY A 28 30.62 -9.01 -23.42
C GLY A 28 29.20 -9.37 -23.85
N VAL A 29 28.94 -9.38 -25.16
CA VAL A 29 27.72 -9.94 -25.75
C VAL A 29 27.96 -11.43 -25.93
N VAL A 30 27.25 -12.26 -25.15
CA VAL A 30 27.14 -13.69 -25.43
C VAL A 30 25.81 -13.92 -26.11
N LEU A 31 25.89 -14.30 -27.38
CA LEU A 31 24.79 -14.65 -28.25
C LEU A 31 24.53 -16.15 -28.10
N VAL A 32 23.45 -16.54 -27.44
CA VAL A 32 22.98 -17.94 -27.41
C VAL A 32 21.77 -18.03 -28.32
N ALA A 33 22.01 -18.55 -29.52
CA ALA A 33 20.98 -19.05 -30.42
C ALA A 33 20.68 -20.50 -30.03
N GLY A 34 19.41 -20.82 -29.77
CA GLY A 34 18.99 -22.14 -29.27
C GLY A 34 17.55 -22.47 -29.61
N GLN A 35 17.32 -22.68 -30.90
CA GLN A 35 16.40 -23.61 -31.57
C GLN A 35 14.98 -23.90 -31.02
N LEU A 36 14.05 -23.61 -31.93
CA LEU A 36 12.68 -24.08 -32.09
C LEU A 36 12.55 -25.62 -32.13
N PHE A 37 11.73 -26.18 -31.25
CA PHE A 37 10.95 -27.42 -31.42
C PHE A 37 9.86 -27.37 -30.33
N GLY A 38 8.59 -27.67 -30.51
CA GLY A 38 7.75 -28.08 -31.62
C GLY A 38 6.34 -28.22 -31.01
N CYS A 39 5.31 -27.75 -31.73
CA CYS A 39 3.92 -27.80 -31.27
C CYS A 39 3.46 -29.25 -31.10
N PHE A 40 3.03 -29.63 -29.90
CA PHE A 40 2.21 -30.83 -29.69
C PHE A 40 0.86 -30.38 -29.15
N ALA A 41 -0.18 -30.55 -29.96
CA ALA A 41 -1.58 -30.47 -29.56
C ALA A 41 -2.27 -31.81 -29.88
N PRO A 42 -3.29 -32.20 -29.12
CA PRO A 42 -3.68 -33.60 -28.89
C PRO A 42 -4.66 -34.16 -29.94
N GLN A 43 -4.59 -35.48 -30.17
CA GLN A 43 -5.60 -36.21 -30.94
C GLN A 43 -6.83 -36.50 -30.08
N ALA A 44 -7.99 -36.07 -30.58
CA ALA A 44 -9.31 -36.48 -30.13
C ALA A 44 -9.74 -37.77 -30.86
N GLN A 45 -10.35 -38.71 -30.14
CA GLN A 45 -11.14 -39.79 -30.72
C GLN A 45 -12.57 -39.78 -30.17
N PRO A 46 -13.57 -40.25 -30.94
CA PRO A 46 -14.98 -39.91 -30.79
C PRO A 46 -15.82 -40.93 -29.99
N ASN A 47 -16.89 -40.41 -29.38
CA ASN A 47 -18.03 -41.12 -28.79
C ASN A 47 -18.69 -42.15 -29.72
N VAL A 48 -19.28 -43.23 -29.17
CA VAL A 48 -20.69 -43.67 -29.37
C VAL A 48 -21.15 -44.56 -28.18
N PRO A 49 -22.43 -44.48 -27.73
CA PRO A 49 -22.97 -45.08 -26.49
C PRO A 49 -23.88 -46.32 -26.71
N LYS A 50 -24.34 -46.96 -25.61
CA LYS A 50 -25.63 -47.69 -25.44
C LYS A 50 -25.79 -48.11 -23.96
N THR A 51 -26.75 -47.53 -23.21
CA THR A 51 -28.14 -47.99 -22.98
C THR A 51 -28.23 -49.21 -22.05
N ASP A 52 -28.75 -49.03 -20.84
CA ASP A 52 -30.03 -49.66 -20.46
C ASP A 52 -30.65 -49.08 -19.18
N ILE A 53 -31.98 -49.00 -19.25
CA ILE A 53 -32.91 -48.47 -18.24
C ILE A 53 -33.42 -49.65 -17.41
N ARG A 54 -33.47 -49.52 -16.08
CA ARG A 54 -34.48 -50.22 -15.28
C ARG A 54 -34.91 -49.41 -14.06
N THR A 55 -36.19 -49.07 -14.08
CA THR A 55 -37.02 -48.48 -13.02
C THR A 55 -37.16 -49.42 -11.83
N GLU A 56 -37.03 -48.91 -10.61
CA GLU A 56 -37.82 -49.40 -9.47
C GLU A 56 -38.13 -48.24 -8.51
N ALA A 57 -39.40 -48.14 -8.15
CA ALA A 57 -40.02 -47.09 -7.37
C ALA A 57 -40.26 -47.55 -5.93
N ALA A 58 -40.54 -46.56 -5.07
CA ALA A 58 -41.21 -46.61 -3.77
C ALA A 58 -40.34 -46.82 -2.51
N LYS A 59 -40.10 -45.72 -1.77
CA LYS A 59 -40.74 -45.43 -0.46
C LYS A 59 -40.03 -44.26 0.25
N GLN A 60 -40.75 -43.16 0.43
CA GLN A 60 -40.64 -42.29 1.61
C GLN A 60 -41.77 -42.73 2.57
N PRO A 61 -41.61 -42.68 3.91
CA PRO A 61 -41.27 -41.44 4.61
C PRO A 61 -40.34 -41.60 5.81
N GLU A 62 -39.40 -40.68 6.01
CA GLU A 62 -38.95 -40.35 7.37
C GLU A 62 -38.43 -38.91 7.40
N LEU A 63 -39.33 -38.00 7.78
CA LEU A 63 -38.97 -36.76 8.43
C LEU A 63 -38.38 -37.14 9.79
N LEU A 64 -37.08 -36.90 9.99
CA LEU A 64 -36.43 -36.57 11.27
C LEU A 64 -34.91 -36.65 11.05
N GLN A 65 -34.28 -35.48 10.83
CA GLN A 65 -32.89 -35.13 11.21
C GLN A 65 -32.42 -33.86 10.46
N THR A 66 -33.28 -32.86 10.34
CA THR A 66 -32.83 -31.47 10.03
C THR A 66 -32.49 -30.68 11.29
N ALA A 67 -32.59 -31.29 12.48
CA ALA A 67 -32.25 -30.64 13.75
C ALA A 67 -30.76 -30.74 14.13
N ASP A 68 -29.98 -31.65 13.52
CA ASP A 68 -28.57 -31.87 13.92
C ASP A 68 -27.54 -31.11 13.06
N LEU A 69 -27.95 -30.48 11.96
CA LEU A 69 -27.10 -29.54 11.22
C LEU A 69 -27.23 -28.09 11.70
N ALA A 70 -28.32 -27.74 12.37
CA ALA A 70 -28.52 -26.40 12.93
C ALA A 70 -27.77 -26.19 14.26
N ALA A 71 -27.51 -27.27 15.01
CA ALA A 71 -26.81 -27.20 16.30
C ALA A 71 -25.28 -27.18 16.18
N LYS A 72 -24.71 -27.41 14.98
CA LYS A 72 -23.25 -27.31 14.72
C LYS A 72 -22.80 -25.98 14.10
N LEU A 73 -23.72 -25.05 13.88
CA LEU A 73 -23.42 -23.69 13.43
C LEU A 73 -23.57 -22.62 14.53
N GLN A 74 -23.94 -23.02 15.75
CA GLN A 74 -24.08 -22.11 16.90
C GLN A 74 -22.81 -22.01 17.77
N GLY A 75 -21.64 -22.33 17.20
CA GLY A 75 -20.38 -22.44 17.95
C GLY A 75 -19.15 -21.79 17.32
N ILE A 76 -19.30 -20.92 16.29
CA ILE A 76 -18.17 -20.22 15.69
C ILE A 76 -18.58 -18.83 15.17
N GLU A 77 -19.00 -17.95 16.08
CA GLU A 77 -18.82 -16.51 15.86
C GLU A 77 -18.11 -15.94 17.08
N THR A 78 -16.89 -16.41 17.32
CA THR A 78 -15.89 -15.52 17.91
C THR A 78 -15.77 -14.36 16.94
N LYS A 79 -16.49 -13.27 17.21
CA LYS A 79 -16.23 -11.96 16.62
C LYS A 79 -14.76 -11.68 16.89
N SER A 80 -13.92 -11.97 15.92
CA SER A 80 -12.55 -11.50 15.97
C SER A 80 -12.64 -9.98 16.01
N SER A 81 -12.16 -9.41 17.10
CA SER A 81 -11.97 -7.97 17.24
C SER A 81 -10.60 -7.61 16.70
N LEU A 82 -10.51 -6.46 16.06
CA LEU A 82 -9.24 -5.88 15.67
C LEU A 82 -8.97 -4.71 16.61
N LYS A 83 -8.03 -4.87 17.53
CA LYS A 83 -7.54 -3.78 18.36
C LYS A 83 -6.60 -2.90 17.54
N VAL A 84 -6.77 -1.59 17.63
CA VAL A 84 -5.95 -0.59 16.95
C VAL A 84 -5.31 0.31 18.00
N GLU A 85 -3.99 0.34 18.03
CA GLU A 85 -3.23 1.22 18.92
C GLU A 85 -2.26 2.09 18.13
N GLN A 86 -2.25 3.40 18.38
CA GLN A 86 -1.29 4.29 17.74
C GLN A 86 0.09 4.16 18.40
N VAL A 87 1.08 3.68 17.65
CA VAL A 87 2.45 3.46 18.13
C VAL A 87 3.35 4.67 17.86
N SER A 88 3.04 5.48 16.83
CA SER A 88 3.88 6.62 16.47
C SER A 88 3.13 7.75 15.77
N SER A 89 3.29 8.98 16.28
CA SER A 89 2.93 10.23 15.59
C SER A 89 3.54 11.51 16.19
N HIS A 90 4.18 11.47 17.36
CA HIS A 90 4.37 12.70 18.16
C HIS A 90 5.77 13.33 18.19
N GLN A 91 6.81 12.76 17.56
CA GLN A 91 8.19 13.27 17.74
C GLN A 91 9.01 13.47 16.45
N SER A 92 8.45 13.18 15.29
CA SER A 92 9.14 13.39 14.02
C SER A 92 8.86 14.80 13.51
N GLN A 93 9.88 15.65 13.41
CA GLN A 93 9.74 16.98 12.82
C GLN A 93 9.38 16.85 11.34
N ALA A 94 8.17 17.25 10.96
CA ALA A 94 7.67 17.27 9.59
C ALA A 94 6.88 18.55 9.33
N LEU A 95 6.76 18.96 8.07
CA LEU A 95 6.02 20.18 7.70
C LEU A 95 4.50 20.03 7.82
N LEU A 96 4.00 18.82 7.55
CA LEU A 96 2.59 18.45 7.53
C LEU A 96 2.30 17.43 8.63
N THR A 97 1.07 17.45 9.11
CA THR A 97 0.55 16.45 10.06
C THR A 97 -0.26 15.41 9.31
N GLY A 98 -0.08 14.13 9.66
CA GLY A 98 -0.89 13.03 9.16
C GLY A 98 -1.78 12.45 10.26
N GLU A 99 -3.03 12.14 9.91
CA GLU A 99 -3.96 11.39 10.76
C GLU A 99 -4.52 10.22 9.97
N LEU A 100 -4.41 9.01 10.51
CA LEU A 100 -4.95 7.80 9.90
C LEU A 100 -6.20 7.37 10.67
N SER A 101 -7.33 7.24 10.00
CA SER A 101 -8.55 6.67 10.60
C SER A 101 -8.89 5.36 9.92
N LEU A 102 -9.45 4.43 10.71
CA LEU A 102 -9.94 3.14 10.23
C LEU A 102 -11.45 3.09 10.44
N ASP A 103 -12.16 2.57 9.46
CA ASP A 103 -13.57 2.24 9.63
C ASP A 103 -13.71 1.09 10.63
N ALA A 104 -14.92 0.91 11.16
CA ALA A 104 -15.20 -0.20 12.08
C ALA A 104 -14.88 -1.55 11.41
N PHE A 105 -14.05 -2.36 12.09
CA PHE A 105 -13.78 -3.72 11.66
C PHE A 105 -15.03 -4.59 11.88
N VAL A 106 -15.44 -5.32 10.84
CA VAL A 106 -16.62 -6.19 10.88
C VAL A 106 -16.20 -7.65 10.91
N ASP A 107 -15.44 -8.08 9.90
CA ASP A 107 -14.91 -9.43 9.76
C ASP A 107 -13.71 -9.44 8.81
N PHE A 108 -13.07 -10.61 8.68
CA PHE A 108 -11.97 -10.85 7.75
C PHE A 108 -12.40 -11.15 6.31
N LYS A 109 -13.70 -11.07 5.99
CA LYS A 109 -14.22 -11.35 4.65
C LYS A 109 -14.36 -10.05 3.84
N GLN A 110 -14.50 -8.92 4.52
CA GLN A 110 -14.60 -7.60 3.91
C GLN A 110 -13.27 -6.83 3.99
N PRO A 111 -13.02 -5.91 3.04
CA PRO A 111 -11.88 -5.02 3.15
C PRO A 111 -12.05 -4.03 4.31
N LEU A 112 -10.97 -3.80 5.06
CA LEU A 112 -10.93 -2.76 6.07
C LEU A 112 -10.58 -1.43 5.39
N LYS A 113 -11.46 -0.44 5.50
CA LYS A 113 -11.24 0.89 4.92
C LYS A 113 -10.40 1.74 5.86
N ALA A 114 -9.48 2.49 5.27
CA ALA A 114 -8.64 3.44 5.98
C ALA A 114 -8.65 4.80 5.27
N THR A 115 -8.55 5.89 6.02
CA THR A 115 -8.44 7.24 5.49
C THR A 115 -7.25 7.95 6.11
N LEU A 116 -6.30 8.39 5.27
CA LEU A 116 -5.22 9.28 5.68
C LEU A 116 -5.63 10.72 5.36
N THR A 117 -5.68 11.57 6.38
CA THR A 117 -5.83 13.02 6.26
C THR A 117 -4.48 13.67 6.49
N VAL A 118 -3.98 14.41 5.50
CA VAL A 118 -2.73 15.17 5.56
C VAL A 118 -3.06 16.65 5.61
N ARG A 119 -2.59 17.35 6.63
CA ARG A 119 -2.91 18.76 6.86
C ARG A 119 -1.66 19.62 6.93
N ASN A 120 -1.75 20.83 6.38
CA ASN A 120 -0.77 21.88 6.63
C ASN A 120 -1.16 22.70 7.86
N PRO A 121 -0.52 22.50 9.03
CA PRO A 121 -0.85 23.26 10.24
C PRO A 121 -0.24 24.68 10.23
N SER A 122 0.64 25.00 9.28
CA SER A 122 1.34 26.27 9.23
C SER A 122 0.49 27.38 8.60
N THR A 123 0.96 28.62 8.74
CA THR A 123 0.37 29.82 8.10
C THR A 123 0.89 30.06 6.68
N GLN A 124 1.80 29.22 6.18
CA GLN A 124 2.42 29.35 4.87
C GLN A 124 2.05 28.14 4.01
N ALA A 125 2.04 28.32 2.69
CA ALA A 125 1.82 27.19 1.78
C ALA A 125 3.07 26.31 1.70
N VAL A 126 2.89 24.99 1.62
CA VAL A 126 3.99 24.04 1.45
C VAL A 126 4.03 23.55 0.01
N ALA A 127 5.16 23.77 -0.67
CA ALA A 127 5.41 23.25 -2.01
C ALA A 127 5.85 21.78 -1.95
N LEU A 128 5.08 20.91 -2.61
CA LEU A 128 5.26 19.46 -2.60
C LEU A 128 5.59 18.95 -4.01
N ARG A 129 6.49 17.98 -4.10
CA ARG A 129 6.78 17.24 -5.33
C ARG A 129 6.56 15.75 -5.17
N TYR A 130 5.75 15.20 -6.06
CA TYR A 130 5.51 13.78 -6.22
C TYR A 130 6.38 13.24 -7.36
N HIS A 131 6.94 12.05 -7.16
CA HIS A 131 7.78 11.39 -8.17
C HIS A 131 7.02 10.37 -9.03
N SER A 132 5.70 10.23 -8.79
CA SER A 132 4.80 9.36 -9.53
C SER A 132 3.34 9.82 -9.37
N GLY A 133 2.42 9.04 -9.91
CA GLY A 133 0.97 9.14 -9.70
C GLY A 133 0.53 8.83 -8.26
N MET A 134 1.41 8.28 -7.41
CA MET A 134 1.09 7.91 -6.04
C MET A 134 1.13 9.12 -5.10
N THR A 135 0.09 9.31 -4.30
CA THR A 135 -0.01 10.40 -3.32
C THR A 135 0.42 9.95 -1.92
N ALA A 136 0.03 8.74 -1.54
CA ALA A 136 0.41 8.07 -0.32
C ALA A 136 0.38 6.56 -0.54
N ASP A 137 1.03 5.81 0.34
CA ASP A 137 0.99 4.35 0.40
C ASP A 137 0.56 3.91 1.80
N LEU A 138 0.04 2.69 1.90
CA LEU A 138 -0.36 2.07 3.15
C LEU A 138 0.29 0.69 3.23
N LEU A 139 1.20 0.50 4.17
CA LEU A 139 1.99 -0.71 4.33
C LEU A 139 1.50 -1.50 5.53
N LEU A 140 1.38 -2.81 5.37
CA LEU A 140 1.13 -3.76 6.45
C LEU A 140 2.36 -4.64 6.62
N THR A 141 2.94 -4.63 7.82
CA THR A 141 4.13 -5.41 8.17
C THR A 141 3.91 -6.15 9.49
N THR A 142 4.53 -7.31 9.68
CA THR A 142 4.55 -7.95 11.01
C THR A 142 5.34 -7.09 12.00
N VAL A 143 5.19 -7.33 13.30
CA VAL A 143 5.99 -6.62 14.32
C VAL A 143 7.51 -6.82 14.15
N GLN A 144 7.94 -7.91 13.49
CA GLN A 144 9.34 -8.18 13.12
C GLN A 144 9.78 -7.47 11.82
N GLY A 145 8.90 -6.69 11.19
CA GLY A 145 9.20 -5.93 9.97
C GLY A 145 9.04 -6.70 8.66
N LYS A 146 8.47 -7.91 8.66
CA LYS A 146 8.18 -8.64 7.41
C LYS A 146 6.98 -8.01 6.72
N ARG A 147 7.13 -7.58 5.46
CA ARG A 147 6.01 -7.05 4.65
C ARG A 147 4.96 -8.13 4.38
N LEU A 148 3.72 -7.84 4.76
CA LEU A 148 2.54 -8.65 4.47
C LEU A 148 1.84 -8.15 3.20
N TRP A 149 1.76 -6.83 3.04
CA TRP A 149 1.07 -6.16 1.93
C TRP A 149 1.45 -4.68 1.88
N ALA A 150 1.33 -4.04 0.71
CA ALA A 150 1.10 -2.60 0.66
C ALA A 150 0.07 -2.25 -0.41
N TRP A 151 -0.59 -1.10 -0.25
CA TRP A 151 -1.57 -0.61 -1.22
C TRP A 151 -0.99 -0.45 -2.63
N SER A 152 0.28 -0.06 -2.72
CA SER A 152 0.99 0.03 -3.99
C SER A 152 1.17 -1.31 -4.73
N ASP A 153 0.99 -2.46 -4.08
CA ASP A 153 1.05 -3.78 -4.75
C ASP A 153 -0.17 -4.03 -5.65
N ASP A 154 -1.32 -3.42 -5.33
CA ASP A 154 -2.60 -3.64 -6.02
C ASP A 154 -2.95 -2.53 -7.03
N MET A 155 -2.15 -1.47 -7.08
CA MET A 155 -2.44 -0.27 -7.85
C MET A 155 -1.38 0.00 -8.91
N MET A 156 -1.80 0.60 -10.02
CA MET A 156 -0.89 1.11 -11.04
C MET A 156 -0.80 2.63 -10.96
N PHE A 157 0.41 3.17 -10.87
CA PHE A 157 0.67 4.61 -10.88
C PHE A 157 1.43 5.02 -12.13
N THR A 158 1.07 6.16 -12.70
CA THR A 158 1.83 6.77 -13.80
C THR A 158 3.19 7.25 -13.30
N GLN A 159 4.23 7.16 -14.12
CA GLN A 159 5.54 7.74 -13.82
C GLN A 159 5.58 9.22 -14.25
N ALA A 160 4.81 10.05 -13.54
CA ALA A 160 4.70 11.47 -13.82
C ALA A 160 5.09 12.30 -12.59
N LEU A 161 6.06 13.20 -12.77
CA LEU A 161 6.38 14.23 -11.79
C LEU A 161 5.22 15.19 -11.67
N ARG A 162 4.81 15.51 -10.45
CA ARG A 162 3.73 16.45 -10.18
C ARG A 162 4.11 17.35 -9.02
N ASP A 163 3.86 18.63 -9.20
CA ASP A 163 4.00 19.61 -8.13
C ASP A 163 2.61 19.96 -7.61
N LYS A 164 2.48 20.06 -6.29
CA LYS A 164 1.27 20.57 -5.63
C LYS A 164 1.69 21.57 -4.57
N GLN A 165 0.95 22.65 -4.46
CA GLN A 165 1.03 23.54 -3.32
C GLN A 165 -0.13 23.19 -2.36
N LEU A 166 0.20 22.91 -1.10
CA LEU A 166 -0.79 22.71 -0.04
C LEU A 166 -0.89 24.00 0.76
N ALA A 167 -1.99 24.74 0.60
CA ALA A 167 -2.17 26.04 1.24
C ALA A 167 -2.22 25.93 2.78
N ALA A 168 -2.10 27.07 3.45
CA ALA A 168 -2.20 27.15 4.91
C ALA A 168 -3.56 26.60 5.37
N GLY A 169 -3.55 25.62 6.29
CA GLY A 169 -4.75 24.96 6.77
C GLY A 169 -5.43 24.00 5.78
N GLU A 170 -4.93 23.85 4.55
CA GLU A 170 -5.51 22.92 3.56
C GLU A 170 -5.26 21.46 3.99
N GLU A 171 -6.23 20.62 3.65
CA GLU A 171 -6.19 19.19 3.86
C GLU A 171 -6.20 18.43 2.53
N LEU A 172 -5.49 17.30 2.52
CA LEU A 172 -5.51 16.31 1.46
C LEU A 172 -5.94 14.97 2.07
N VAL A 173 -6.87 14.29 1.42
CA VAL A 173 -7.42 13.02 1.89
C VAL A 173 -7.10 11.90 0.92
N VAL A 174 -6.55 10.79 1.43
CA VAL A 174 -6.32 9.55 0.68
C VAL A 174 -7.07 8.42 1.34
N ARG A 175 -7.74 7.58 0.55
CA ARG A 175 -8.51 6.44 1.03
C ARG A 175 -7.91 5.14 0.53
N PHE A 176 -7.88 4.15 1.41
CA PHE A 176 -7.34 2.83 1.16
C PHE A 176 -8.37 1.76 1.49
N ALA A 177 -8.22 0.60 0.87
CA ALA A 177 -8.94 -0.62 1.22
C ALA A 177 -7.92 -1.73 1.45
N ILE A 178 -7.79 -2.18 2.70
CA ILE A 178 -6.90 -3.28 3.07
C ILE A 178 -7.64 -4.57 2.75
N PRO A 179 -7.13 -5.41 1.84
CA PRO A 179 -7.85 -6.59 1.37
C PRO A 179 -7.92 -7.67 2.47
N PRO A 180 -9.00 -8.48 2.49
CA PRO A 180 -9.15 -9.65 3.36
C PRO A 180 -7.90 -10.53 3.48
N LYS A 181 -7.21 -10.78 2.35
CA LYS A 181 -6.00 -11.59 2.29
C LYS A 181 -4.84 -11.01 3.11
N ALA A 182 -4.71 -9.68 3.14
CA ALA A 182 -3.69 -9.02 3.94
C ALA A 182 -4.00 -9.11 5.45
N LEU A 183 -5.27 -8.90 5.81
CA LEU A 183 -5.75 -9.00 7.20
C LEU A 183 -5.61 -10.42 7.75
N ALA A 184 -5.91 -11.44 6.95
CA ALA A 184 -5.73 -12.84 7.32
C ALA A 184 -4.26 -13.24 7.51
N GLY A 185 -3.31 -12.42 7.02
CA GLY A 185 -1.88 -12.62 7.22
C GLY A 185 -1.34 -12.02 8.52
N ILE A 186 -2.16 -11.32 9.30
CA ILE A 186 -1.76 -10.74 10.59
C ILE A 186 -1.54 -11.88 11.60
N PRO A 187 -0.33 -12.02 12.16
CA PRO A 187 -0.08 -13.01 13.21
C PRO A 187 -0.63 -12.56 14.57
N ASN A 188 -0.67 -13.48 15.54
CA ASN A 188 -1.27 -13.25 16.86
C ASN A 188 -0.54 -12.17 17.69
N ASP A 189 0.74 -11.92 17.41
CA ASP A 189 1.54 -10.86 18.02
C ASP A 189 1.31 -9.48 17.38
N GLY A 190 0.53 -9.43 16.30
CA GLY A 190 0.07 -8.22 15.64
C GLY A 190 0.86 -7.83 14.40
N ALA A 191 0.44 -6.72 13.80
CA ALA A 191 1.04 -6.13 12.61
C ALA A 191 1.05 -4.61 12.69
N HIS A 192 2.10 -3.97 12.18
CA HIS A 192 2.13 -2.54 11.98
C HIS A 192 1.46 -2.16 10.67
N LEU A 193 0.47 -1.26 10.77
CA LEU A 193 -0.13 -0.56 9.66
C LEU A 193 0.47 0.85 9.59
N GLU A 194 1.20 1.14 8.52
CA GLU A 194 1.93 2.38 8.34
C GLU A 194 1.43 3.14 7.11
N ALA A 195 0.97 4.37 7.32
CA ALA A 195 0.63 5.29 6.23
C ALA A 195 1.83 6.20 5.91
N GLN A 196 2.27 6.18 4.65
CA GLN A 196 3.40 6.96 4.16
C GLN A 196 2.93 7.99 3.14
N PHE A 197 3.33 9.25 3.32
CA PHE A 197 3.06 10.30 2.32
C PHE A 197 4.16 10.31 1.26
N ALA A 198 3.78 10.27 -0.02
CA ALA A 198 4.75 10.09 -1.11
C ALA A 198 5.46 11.38 -1.54
N ALA A 199 4.93 12.54 -1.14
CA ALA A 199 5.47 13.83 -1.57
C ALA A 199 6.73 14.22 -0.79
N LYS A 200 7.65 14.92 -1.46
CA LYS A 200 8.77 15.62 -0.82
C LYS A 200 8.48 17.12 -0.73
N ALA A 201 8.90 17.75 0.36
CA ALA A 201 8.91 19.20 0.43
C ALA A 201 10.00 19.76 -0.50
N LEU A 202 9.69 20.79 -1.28
CA LEU A 202 10.67 21.41 -2.19
C LEU A 202 11.53 22.48 -1.53
N GLU A 203 11.03 23.09 -0.46
CA GLU A 203 11.63 24.27 0.19
C GLU A 203 12.14 23.97 1.62
N SER A 204 12.24 22.69 1.98
CA SER A 204 12.71 22.25 3.28
C SER A 204 13.42 20.90 3.20
N GLU A 205 14.41 20.73 4.06
CA GLU A 205 15.08 19.45 4.30
C GLU A 205 14.28 18.54 5.25
N LEU A 206 13.25 19.07 5.91
CA LEU A 206 12.34 18.26 6.72
C LEU A 206 11.47 17.36 5.82
N PRO A 207 11.12 16.15 6.29
CA PRO A 207 10.12 15.35 5.59
C PRO A 207 8.81 16.12 5.47
N ALA A 208 8.10 15.91 4.35
CA ALA A 208 6.80 16.54 4.15
C ALA A 208 5.81 16.10 5.23
N MET A 209 5.72 14.80 5.52
CA MET A 209 4.90 14.23 6.60
C MET A 209 5.67 13.05 7.21
N ALA A 210 5.62 12.92 8.52
CA ALA A 210 6.10 11.71 9.19
C ALA A 210 5.12 10.54 8.95
N PRO A 211 5.60 9.28 8.86
CA PRO A 211 4.70 8.14 8.78
C PRO A 211 3.79 8.06 10.02
N VAL A 212 2.54 7.62 9.80
CA VAL A 212 1.58 7.33 10.87
C VAL A 212 1.50 5.83 11.05
N VAL A 213 1.81 5.32 12.25
CA VAL A 213 1.93 3.88 12.51
C VAL A 213 0.96 3.43 13.59
N TYR A 214 0.12 2.45 13.24
CA TYR A 214 -0.77 1.73 14.15
C TYR A 214 -0.33 0.29 14.33
N LEU A 215 -0.45 -0.25 15.55
CA LEU A 215 -0.39 -1.67 15.83
C LEU A 215 -1.80 -2.24 15.74
N LEU A 216 -1.96 -3.26 14.92
CA LEU A 216 -3.16 -4.05 14.76
C LEU A 216 -2.97 -5.38 15.47
N THR A 217 -3.83 -5.68 16.44
CA THR A 217 -3.77 -6.95 17.21
C THR A 217 -5.12 -7.66 17.10
N LEU A 218 -5.08 -8.98 16.90
CA LEU A 218 -6.27 -9.82 16.85
C LEU A 218 -6.70 -10.20 18.27
N GLU A 219 -7.97 -9.98 18.60
CA GLU A 219 -8.58 -10.35 19.89
C GLU A 219 -9.78 -11.27 19.68
#